data_AF-A0A1B6I574-F1
#
_entry.id   AF-A0A1B6I574-F1
#
_cell.length_a   1.000
_cell.length_b   1.000
_cell.length_c   1.000
_cell.angle_alpha   90.00
_cell.angle_beta   90.00
_cell.angle_gamma   90.00
#
_symmetry.space_group_name_H-M   'P 1'
#
loop_
_entity.id
_entity.type
_entity.pdbx_description
1 polymer ?
#
loop_
_entity_poly.entity_id
_entity_poly.type
_entity_poly.pdbx_seq_one_letter_code
_entity_poly.pdbx_strand_id
1 'polypeptide(L)'
;NVSTGFKIKLNNTKVKLRSDFHGIRLRGTVVLTKLKTNSSNAEERIVDTNILPHLDSVSRFTYILFLNLQDLYNFTFDFEVTESWGYLNPQGGGHDGMVGQLERGEI
;
A
#
# COMPACT_ATOMS: atom_id res chain seq x y z
N ASN A 1 -28.65 -53.16 -18.71
CA ASN A 1 -27.86 -52.11 -19.38
C ASN A 1 -27.99 -50.82 -18.58
N VAL A 2 -27.03 -50.56 -17.68
CA VAL A 2 -27.00 -49.32 -16.89
C VAL A 2 -26.29 -48.27 -17.74
N SER A 3 -27.05 -47.31 -18.28
CA SER A 3 -26.51 -46.22 -19.08
C SER A 3 -25.58 -45.35 -18.23
N THR A 4 -24.28 -45.41 -18.50
CA THR A 4 -23.31 -44.52 -17.88
C THR A 4 -23.50 -43.12 -18.46
N GLY A 5 -24.07 -42.21 -17.66
CA GLY A 5 -24.26 -40.81 -18.03
C GLY A 5 -22.95 -40.03 -18.21
N PHE A 6 -23.05 -38.87 -18.86
CA PHE A 6 -21.93 -37.97 -19.14
C PHE A 6 -21.28 -37.44 -17.85
N LYS A 7 -19.98 -37.70 -17.67
CA LYS A 7 -19.20 -37.27 -16.50
C LYS A 7 -18.32 -36.08 -16.84
N ILE A 8 -18.67 -34.90 -16.31
CA ILE A 8 -17.83 -33.70 -16.42
C ILE A 8 -16.81 -33.72 -15.28
N LYS A 9 -15.51 -33.69 -15.63
CA LYS A 9 -14.44 -33.39 -14.68
C LYS A 9 -14.05 -31.92 -14.86
N LEU A 10 -14.23 -31.13 -13.79
CA LEU A 10 -13.74 -29.77 -13.73
C LEU A 10 -12.25 -29.83 -13.35
N ASN A 11 -11.37 -29.41 -14.26
CA ASN A 11 -9.93 -29.42 -14.02
C ASN A 11 -9.42 -28.18 -13.29
N ASN A 12 -10.24 -27.12 -13.20
CA ASN A 12 -9.86 -25.83 -12.63
C ASN A 12 -10.92 -25.32 -11.65
N THR A 13 -10.50 -24.44 -10.75
CA THR A 13 -11.37 -23.71 -9.83
C THR A 13 -12.25 -22.72 -10.59
N LYS A 14 -13.53 -22.64 -10.22
CA LYS A 14 -14.50 -21.67 -10.79
C LYS A 14 -14.08 -20.20 -10.56
N VAL A 15 -13.27 -19.95 -9.53
CA VAL A 15 -12.81 -18.62 -9.13
C VAL A 15 -11.33 -18.48 -9.47
N LYS A 16 -10.99 -17.50 -10.31
CA LYS A 16 -9.63 -17.03 -10.54
C LYS A 16 -9.48 -15.68 -9.86
N LEU A 17 -8.70 -15.62 -8.78
CA LEU A 17 -8.36 -14.36 -8.12
C LEU A 17 -7.36 -13.60 -9.02
N ARG A 18 -7.52 -12.28 -9.17
CA ARG A 18 -6.50 -11.45 -9.82
C ARG A 18 -5.32 -11.31 -8.86
N SER A 19 -4.27 -12.05 -9.14
CA SER A 19 -3.05 -12.07 -8.34
C SER A 19 -1.84 -11.46 -9.06
N ASP A 20 -2.05 -10.82 -10.21
CA ASP A 20 -0.99 -10.21 -11.00
C ASP A 20 -1.48 -8.85 -11.51
N PHE A 21 -0.78 -7.80 -11.11
CA PHE A 21 -1.05 -6.42 -11.47
C PHE A 21 -0.17 -5.94 -12.63
N HIS A 22 0.55 -6.87 -13.27
CA HIS A 22 1.29 -6.66 -14.52
C HIS A 22 2.34 -5.54 -14.44
N GLY A 23 2.98 -5.37 -13.29
CA GLY A 23 4.02 -4.36 -13.07
C GLY A 23 3.49 -2.94 -12.99
N ILE A 24 2.21 -2.73 -12.66
CA ILE A 24 1.68 -1.37 -12.46
C ILE A 24 2.51 -0.62 -11.42
N ARG A 25 2.77 0.66 -11.68
CA ARG A 25 3.48 1.54 -10.77
C ARG A 25 2.47 2.38 -9.99
N LEU A 26 2.36 2.11 -8.70
CA LEU A 26 1.53 2.85 -7.76
C LEU A 26 2.34 4.01 -7.18
N ARG A 27 1.74 5.20 -7.14
CA ARG A 27 2.24 6.31 -6.32
C ARG A 27 1.39 6.41 -5.07
N GLY A 28 2.04 6.64 -3.95
CA GLY A 28 1.37 6.77 -2.66
C GLY A 28 2.02 7.80 -1.75
N THR A 29 1.55 7.81 -0.52
CA THR A 29 2.09 8.64 0.53
C THR A 29 2.16 7.86 1.84
N VAL A 30 3.19 8.11 2.64
CA VAL A 30 3.38 7.51 3.95
C VAL A 30 3.42 8.63 4.98
N VAL A 31 2.57 8.52 6.00
CA VAL A 31 2.54 9.49 7.10
C VAL A 31 3.62 9.13 8.11
N LEU A 32 4.58 10.02 8.33
CA LEU A 32 5.59 9.89 9.40
C LEU A 32 5.53 11.12 10.29
N THR A 33 4.92 10.97 11.46
CA THR A 33 4.67 12.09 12.39
C THR A 33 5.84 12.37 13.32
N LYS A 34 6.59 11.34 13.71
CA LYS A 34 7.65 11.44 14.72
C LYS A 34 9.03 11.11 14.15
N LEU A 35 9.10 10.19 13.20
CA LEU A 35 10.33 9.81 12.52
C LEU A 35 10.72 10.87 11.50
N LYS A 36 11.51 11.85 11.92
CA LYS A 36 11.94 12.97 11.07
C LYS A 36 12.82 12.49 9.91
N THR A 37 12.27 12.43 8.71
CA THR A 37 12.93 11.89 7.52
C THR A 37 12.47 12.68 6.29
N ASN A 38 13.21 12.58 5.19
CA ASN A 38 12.75 13.05 3.88
C ASN A 38 12.47 11.84 2.97
N SER A 39 11.83 12.04 1.83
CA SER A 39 11.51 10.93 0.92
C SER A 39 12.75 10.16 0.44
N SER A 40 13.92 10.80 0.38
CA SER A 40 15.17 10.17 -0.09
C SER A 40 15.75 9.13 0.86
N ASN A 41 15.47 9.23 2.17
CA ASN A 41 15.95 8.28 3.18
C ASN A 41 14.82 7.60 3.97
N ALA A 42 13.57 7.86 3.61
CA ALA A 42 12.40 7.36 4.32
C ALA A 42 12.36 5.83 4.37
N GLU A 43 12.63 5.17 3.25
CA GLU A 43 12.62 3.71 3.14
C GLU A 43 13.58 3.08 4.16
N GLU A 44 14.86 3.47 4.13
CA GLU A 44 15.90 2.98 5.05
C GLU A 44 15.47 3.15 6.52
N ARG A 45 14.90 4.31 6.86
CA ARG A 45 14.50 4.60 8.24
C ARG A 45 13.23 3.89 8.67
N ILE A 46 12.31 3.62 7.75
CA ILE A 46 11.07 2.89 8.01
C ILE A 46 11.37 1.42 8.30
N VAL A 47 12.28 0.81 7.53
CA VAL A 47 12.62 -0.62 7.65
C VAL A 47 13.58 -0.91 8.82
N ASP A 48 14.30 0.10 9.32
CA ASP A 48 15.22 -0.07 10.44
C ASP A 48 14.50 -0.31 11.78
N THR A 49 14.57 -1.54 12.27
CA THR A 49 14.02 -1.98 13.55
C THR A 49 14.87 -1.60 14.76
N ASN A 50 16.13 -1.19 14.56
CA ASN A 50 17.04 -0.79 15.62
C ASN A 50 16.86 0.69 16.00
N ILE A 51 16.41 1.52 15.06
CA ILE A 51 16.20 2.95 15.29
C ILE A 51 14.75 3.24 15.70
N LEU A 52 14.58 3.60 16.97
CA LEU A 52 13.33 4.11 17.57
C LEU A 52 12.08 3.32 17.12
N PRO A 53 12.05 1.99 17.34
CA PRO A 53 11.04 1.09 16.75
C PRO A 53 9.60 1.38 17.17
N HIS A 54 9.41 2.14 18.23
CA HIS A 54 8.09 2.53 18.75
C HIS A 54 7.47 3.74 18.02
N LEU A 55 8.23 4.44 17.16
CA LEU A 55 7.74 5.59 16.42
C LEU A 55 7.07 5.17 15.11
N ASP A 56 5.93 5.80 14.80
CA ASP A 56 5.18 5.62 13.55
C ASP A 56 4.92 4.13 13.21
N SER A 57 4.68 3.31 14.22
CA SER A 57 4.59 1.84 14.10
C SER A 57 3.54 1.38 13.09
N VAL A 58 2.40 2.08 13.00
CA VAL A 58 1.34 1.80 12.01
C VAL A 58 1.86 2.03 10.59
N SER A 59 2.52 3.16 10.35
CA SER A 59 3.09 3.49 9.04
C SER A 59 4.20 2.53 8.66
N ARG A 60 5.08 2.18 9.60
CA ARG A 60 6.15 1.20 9.38
C ARG A 60 5.60 -0.19 9.04
N PHE A 61 4.65 -0.68 9.85
CA PHE A 61 3.99 -1.95 9.60
C PHE A 61 3.32 -1.97 8.22
N THR A 62 2.57 -0.92 7.89
CA THR A 62 1.84 -0.82 6.62
C THR A 62 2.80 -0.78 5.43
N TYR A 63 3.92 -0.06 5.55
CA TYR A 63 4.94 -0.04 4.50
C TYR A 63 5.54 -1.43 4.24
N ILE A 64 5.93 -2.15 5.30
CA ILE A 64 6.43 -3.53 5.18
C ILE A 64 5.37 -4.45 4.57
N LEU A 65 4.10 -4.29 4.95
CA LEU A 65 3.00 -5.02 4.31
C LEU A 65 2.95 -4.73 2.81
N PHE A 66 3.01 -3.46 2.39
CA PHE A 66 3.00 -3.08 0.98
C PHE A 66 4.18 -3.66 0.19
N LEU A 67 5.38 -3.75 0.76
CA LEU A 67 6.51 -4.43 0.12
C LEU A 67 6.19 -5.90 -0.18
N ASN A 68 5.63 -6.62 0.80
CA ASN A 68 5.21 -8.02 0.61
C ASN A 68 4.09 -8.15 -0.42
N LEU A 69 3.16 -7.20 -0.45
CA LEU A 69 2.09 -7.18 -1.44
C LEU A 69 2.60 -6.89 -2.85
N GLN A 70 3.63 -6.05 -2.99
CA GLN A 70 4.27 -5.76 -4.28
C GLN A 70 4.85 -7.04 -4.88
N ASP A 71 5.53 -7.85 -4.07
CA ASP A 71 6.07 -9.14 -4.51
C ASP A 71 4.97 -10.15 -4.83
N LEU A 72 3.91 -10.20 -4.01
CA LEU A 72 2.80 -11.13 -4.20
C LEU A 72 1.96 -10.83 -5.44
N TYR A 73 1.77 -9.55 -5.75
CA TYR A 73 0.85 -9.08 -6.78
C TYR A 73 1.53 -8.45 -8.00
N ASN A 74 2.87 -8.46 -8.07
CA ASN A 74 3.63 -7.92 -9.21
C ASN A 74 3.25 -6.47 -9.55
N PHE A 75 3.44 -5.56 -8.59
CA PHE A 75 3.36 -4.11 -8.79
C PHE A 75 4.59 -3.43 -8.20
N THR A 76 4.80 -2.15 -8.48
CA THR A 76 5.81 -1.32 -7.81
C THR A 76 5.16 -0.16 -7.06
N PHE A 77 5.78 0.30 -5.98
CA PHE A 77 5.26 1.37 -5.14
C PHE A 77 6.31 2.46 -4.89
N ASP A 78 6.06 3.66 -5.40
CA ASP A 78 6.78 4.85 -4.93
C ASP A 78 5.91 5.63 -3.95
N PHE A 79 6.55 6.30 -3.01
CA PHE A 79 5.84 7.11 -2.04
C PHE A 79 6.54 8.41 -1.73
N GLU A 80 5.75 9.38 -1.34
CA GLU A 80 6.21 10.59 -0.67
C GLU A 80 5.94 10.49 0.84
N VAL A 81 6.70 11.25 1.63
CA VAL A 81 6.45 11.36 3.07
C VAL A 81 5.67 12.62 3.37
N THR A 82 4.70 12.50 4.28
CA THR A 82 4.00 13.65 4.85
C THR A 82 3.95 13.54 6.37
N GLU A 83 3.88 14.68 7.07
CA GLU A 83 3.88 14.72 8.54
C GLU A 83 2.46 14.77 9.13
N SER A 84 1.41 14.82 8.29
CA SER A 84 0.02 14.90 8.72
C SER A 84 -0.87 13.88 8.00
N TRP A 85 -1.87 13.35 8.72
CA TRP A 85 -2.81 12.38 8.18
C TRP A 85 -3.78 12.99 7.17
N GLY A 86 -4.19 14.25 7.37
CA GLY A 86 -5.21 14.88 6.54
C GLY A 86 -6.39 15.42 7.32
N TYR A 87 -6.11 16.39 8.19
CA TYR A 87 -7.10 17.16 8.91
C TYR A 87 -7.65 18.28 8.03
N LEU A 88 -8.90 18.67 8.29
CA LEU A 88 -9.54 19.80 7.60
C LEU A 88 -8.78 21.09 7.87
N ASN A 89 -8.51 21.84 6.81
CA ASN A 89 -7.87 23.15 6.91
C ASN A 89 -8.85 24.15 7.54
N PRO A 90 -8.50 24.80 8.67
CA PRO A 90 -9.42 25.74 9.34
C PRO A 90 -9.66 27.04 8.55
N GLN A 91 -8.74 27.41 7.65
CA GLN A 91 -8.75 28.70 6.93
C GLN A 91 -9.28 28.61 5.49
N GLY A 92 -9.70 27.44 5.02
CA GLY A 92 -10.17 27.22 3.65
C GLY A 92 -10.49 25.74 3.42
N GLY A 93 -11.34 25.42 2.44
CA GLY A 93 -11.78 24.05 2.20
C GLY A 93 -10.64 23.05 1.89
N GLY A 94 -10.90 21.77 2.10
CA GLY A 94 -9.97 20.66 1.84
C GLY A 94 -9.15 20.23 3.06
N HIS A 95 -8.28 19.24 2.85
CA HIS A 95 -7.45 18.66 3.91
C HIS A 95 -5.95 18.96 3.73
N ASP A 96 -5.20 18.90 4.83
CA ASP A 96 -3.73 18.89 4.81
C ASP A 96 -3.20 17.47 4.53
N GLY A 97 -1.89 17.25 4.67
CA GLY A 97 -1.34 15.91 4.83
C GLY A 97 -1.65 14.91 3.70
N MET A 98 -1.74 13.63 4.08
CA MET A 98 -2.01 12.51 3.17
C MET A 98 -3.35 12.62 2.45
N VAL A 99 -4.45 12.96 3.16
CA VAL A 99 -5.76 13.14 2.50
C VAL A 99 -5.71 14.31 1.52
N GLY A 100 -5.08 15.42 1.89
CA GLY A 100 -4.94 16.57 1.00
C GLY A 100 -4.15 16.25 -0.26
N GLN A 101 -3.07 15.46 -0.15
CA GLN A 101 -2.29 15.00 -1.30
C GLN A 101 -3.16 14.18 -2.28
N LEU A 102 -4.02 13.31 -1.75
CA LEU A 102 -4.99 12.55 -2.55
C LEU A 102 -6.02 13.47 -3.22
N GLU A 103 -6.63 14.40 -2.47
CA GLU A 103 -7.64 15.32 -3.01
C GLU A 103 -7.09 16.19 -4.14
N ARG A 104 -5.81 16.58 -4.05
CA ARG A 104 -5.14 17.41 -5.06
C ARG A 104 -4.54 16.61 -6.22
N GLY A 105 -4.59 15.27 -6.17
CA GLY A 105 -3.97 14.41 -7.19
C GLY A 105 -2.44 14.51 -7.23
N GLU A 106 -1.81 14.90 -6.12
CA GLU A 106 -0.35 14.98 -6.01
C GLU A 106 0.26 13.58 -6.06
N ILE A 107 -0.46 12.61 -5.48
CA ILE A 107 -0.15 11.18 -5.50
C ILE A 107 -1.19 10.40 -6.30
#